data_AF-A0AAF0FSG0-F1
#
_entry.id   AF-A0AAF0FSG0-F1
#
_cell.length_a   1.000
_cell.length_b   1.000
_cell.length_c   1.000
_cell.angle_alpha   90.00
_cell.angle_beta   90.00
_cell.angle_gamma   90.00
#
_symmetry.space_group_name_H-M   'P 1'
#
loop_
_entity.id
_entity.type
_entity.pdbx_description
1 polymer ?
#
loop_
_entity_poly.entity_id
_entity_poly.type
_entity_poly.pdbx_seq_one_letter_code
_entity_poly.pdbx_strand_id
1 'polypeptide(L)'
;MKKHTVQIFLIGLLLFALISVLGTAGCTEKKSGIDADIGELEQTMTKAEERLFSINWNLDNPGNIRAELMASEKDFKNVFDSLSAKQPSTQEESERLYSLRALSCSYIDMIAAMMDLANVFEHYNSANDYSALYEYYNWEIELRTADDALASARNNLYSANYRISGVNMNMVPLDLQGDITSFKVRIDEMEKILDNLASEFEEALS
;
A
#
# COMPACT_ATOMS: atom_id res chain seq x y z
N MET A 1 -5.29 19.06 52.64
CA MET A 1 -5.68 19.85 51.44
C MET A 1 -4.45 20.20 50.57
N LYS A 2 -3.72 19.20 50.06
CA LYS A 2 -2.53 19.38 49.18
C LYS A 2 -2.43 18.22 48.16
N LYS A 3 -3.53 17.84 47.51
CA LYS A 3 -3.52 16.82 46.44
C LYS A 3 -4.13 17.28 45.11
N HIS A 4 -4.93 18.35 45.10
CA HIS A 4 -5.54 18.85 43.86
C HIS A 4 -4.65 19.82 43.06
N THR A 5 -3.64 20.44 43.67
CA THR A 5 -2.80 21.43 42.97
C THR A 5 -1.78 20.78 42.02
N VAL A 6 -1.32 19.56 42.30
CA VAL A 6 -0.32 18.87 41.46
C VAL A 6 -0.96 18.26 40.21
N GLN A 7 -2.21 17.81 40.28
CA GLN A 7 -2.92 17.26 39.11
C GLN A 7 -3.27 18.31 38.05
N ILE A 8 -3.57 19.56 38.46
CA ILE A 8 -3.89 20.64 37.50
C ILE A 8 -2.64 21.08 36.72
N PHE A 9 -1.47 21.07 37.36
CA PHE A 9 -0.20 21.41 36.68
C PHE A 9 0.28 20.33 35.72
N LEU A 10 0.09 19.03 36.01
CA LEU A 10 0.47 17.95 35.08
C LEU A 10 -0.45 17.89 33.85
N ILE A 11 -1.75 18.14 34.01
CA ILE A 11 -2.71 18.14 32.90
C ILE A 11 -2.51 19.35 31.99
N GLY A 12 -2.18 20.52 32.56
CA GLY A 12 -1.85 21.72 31.78
C GLY A 12 -0.56 21.58 30.96
N LEU A 13 0.46 20.89 31.49
CA LEU A 13 1.73 20.68 30.78
C LEU A 13 1.58 19.66 29.63
N LEU A 14 0.77 18.62 29.81
CA LEU A 14 0.47 17.61 28.78
C LEU A 14 -0.37 18.17 27.63
N LEU A 15 -1.31 19.08 27.90
CA LEU A 15 -2.09 19.76 26.86
C LEU A 15 -1.25 20.77 26.06
N PHE A 16 -0.28 21.45 26.68
CA PHE A 16 0.61 22.38 25.97
C PHE A 16 1.64 21.65 25.10
N ALA A 17 2.10 20.46 25.51
CA ALA A 17 2.98 19.61 24.70
C ALA A 17 2.26 18.99 23.49
N LEU A 18 0.94 18.75 23.57
CA LEU A 18 0.14 18.30 22.43
C LEU A 18 -0.09 19.42 21.40
N ILE A 19 -0.19 20.68 21.83
CA ILE A 19 -0.42 21.82 20.92
C ILE A 19 0.88 22.24 20.20
N SER A 20 2.05 22.04 20.79
CA SER A 20 3.34 22.33 20.11
C SER A 20 3.76 21.26 19.08
N VAL A 21 3.19 20.06 19.13
CA VAL A 21 3.37 19.03 18.07
C VAL A 21 2.36 19.18 16.93
N LEU A 22 1.27 19.92 17.14
CA LEU A 22 0.31 20.29 16.10
C LEU A 22 0.70 21.57 15.32
N GLY A 23 1.86 22.17 15.64
CA GLY A 23 2.30 23.49 15.17
C GLY A 23 3.09 23.55 13.85
N THR A 24 3.28 22.44 13.13
CA THR A 24 3.77 22.46 11.73
C THR A 24 2.80 21.85 10.73
N ALA A 25 1.61 21.43 11.17
CA ALA A 25 0.48 21.20 10.27
C ALA A 25 -0.14 22.55 9.91
N GLY A 26 0.60 23.34 9.14
CA GLY A 26 0.02 24.40 8.32
C GLY A 26 -0.90 23.73 7.30
N CYS A 27 -2.15 23.50 7.69
CA CYS A 27 -3.27 23.35 6.77
C CYS A 27 -3.47 24.67 6.01
N THR A 28 -2.55 24.97 5.12
CA THR A 28 -2.96 25.49 3.83
C THR A 28 -3.28 24.26 3.00
N GLU A 29 -4.55 23.98 2.77
CA GLU A 29 -4.97 23.29 1.56
C GLU A 29 -4.51 24.16 0.37
N LYS A 30 -3.22 24.10 0.05
CA LYS A 30 -2.83 24.20 -1.34
C LYS A 30 -3.45 22.97 -1.99
N LYS A 31 -4.20 23.16 -3.07
CA LYS A 31 -4.45 22.10 -4.05
C LYS A 31 -3.09 21.54 -4.47
N SER A 32 -2.52 20.60 -3.72
CA SER A 32 -1.10 20.28 -3.78
C SER A 32 -0.75 19.28 -4.89
N GLY A 33 -1.69 18.94 -5.76
CA GLY A 33 -1.42 18.03 -6.88
C GLY A 33 -1.09 18.72 -8.20
N ILE A 34 -1.58 19.94 -8.43
CA ILE A 34 -1.56 20.49 -9.81
C ILE A 34 -0.20 21.16 -10.14
N ASP A 35 0.53 21.64 -9.13
CA ASP A 35 1.76 22.43 -9.32
C ASP A 35 3.08 21.70 -8.97
N ALA A 36 3.04 20.45 -8.48
CA ALA A 36 4.27 19.72 -8.14
C ALA A 36 5.09 19.41 -9.40
N ASP A 37 6.41 19.62 -9.36
CA ASP A 37 7.31 19.25 -10.47
C ASP A 37 7.43 17.73 -10.62
N ILE A 38 7.77 17.23 -11.82
CA ILE A 38 7.95 15.80 -12.08
C ILE A 38 8.97 15.19 -11.11
N GLY A 39 10.07 15.89 -10.81
CA GLY A 39 11.06 15.40 -9.86
C GLY A 39 10.52 15.25 -8.43
N GLU A 40 9.60 16.13 -8.00
CA GLU A 40 8.93 16.01 -6.69
C GLU A 40 7.98 14.82 -6.64
N LEU A 41 7.29 14.55 -7.76
CA LEU A 41 6.39 13.40 -7.90
C LEU A 41 7.17 12.08 -7.86
N GLU A 42 8.32 12.00 -8.52
CA GLU A 42 9.21 10.83 -8.48
C GLU A 42 9.77 10.57 -7.08
N GLN A 43 10.16 11.62 -6.36
CA GLN A 43 10.57 11.48 -4.95
C GLN A 43 9.41 10.99 -4.07
N THR A 44 8.18 11.42 -4.36
CA THR A 44 6.98 10.95 -3.66
C THR A 44 6.72 9.48 -3.94
N MET A 45 6.85 9.04 -5.20
CA MET A 45 6.79 7.63 -5.56
C MET A 45 7.86 6.82 -4.83
N THR A 46 9.11 7.26 -4.85
CA THR A 46 10.22 6.57 -4.17
C THR A 46 9.92 6.37 -2.67
N LYS A 47 9.43 7.41 -1.98
CA LYS A 47 9.06 7.31 -0.56
C LYS A 47 7.88 6.35 -0.33
N ALA A 48 6.90 6.34 -1.23
CA ALA A 48 5.78 5.41 -1.15
C ALA A 48 6.24 3.96 -1.38
N GLU A 49 7.18 3.73 -2.30
CA GLU A 49 7.80 2.42 -2.51
C GLU A 49 8.61 1.96 -1.30
N GLU A 50 9.47 2.83 -0.76
CA GLU A 50 10.26 2.54 0.45
C GLU A 50 9.36 2.15 1.62
N ARG A 51 8.25 2.86 1.81
CA ARG A 51 7.24 2.53 2.82
C ARG A 51 6.63 1.15 2.54
N LEU A 52 6.17 0.92 1.31
CA LEU A 52 5.51 -0.32 0.91
C LEU A 52 6.38 -1.57 1.15
N PHE A 53 7.67 -1.48 0.80
CA PHE A 53 8.60 -2.61 0.89
C PHE A 53 9.35 -2.70 2.22
N SER A 54 9.17 -1.74 3.13
CA SER A 54 9.68 -1.81 4.50
C SER A 54 8.66 -2.37 5.50
N ILE A 55 7.42 -2.62 5.08
CA ILE A 55 6.40 -3.28 5.91
C ILE A 55 6.92 -4.63 6.40
N ASN A 56 6.93 -4.81 7.72
CA ASN A 56 7.32 -6.07 8.32
C ASN A 56 6.09 -6.95 8.58
N TRP A 57 5.71 -7.71 7.56
CA TRP A 57 4.58 -8.63 7.58
C TRP A 57 4.58 -9.64 8.75
N ASN A 58 5.75 -9.90 9.37
CA ASN A 58 5.88 -10.86 10.46
C ASN A 58 5.78 -10.23 11.87
N LEU A 59 6.12 -8.94 12.01
CA LEU A 59 6.22 -8.27 13.31
C LEU A 59 5.18 -7.17 13.50
N ASP A 60 4.69 -6.58 12.41
CA ASP A 60 3.72 -5.50 12.49
C ASP A 60 2.33 -6.04 12.76
N ASN A 61 1.56 -5.34 13.60
CA ASN A 61 0.16 -5.66 13.78
C ASN A 61 -0.63 -5.34 12.48
N PRO A 62 -1.75 -6.04 12.20
CA PRO A 62 -2.53 -5.83 10.98
C PRO A 62 -3.01 -4.38 10.77
N GLY A 63 -3.26 -3.64 11.84
CA GLY A 63 -3.63 -2.23 11.77
C GLY A 63 -2.52 -1.34 11.23
N ASN A 64 -1.27 -1.57 11.66
CA ASN A 64 -0.09 -0.86 11.16
C ASN A 64 0.16 -1.19 9.69
N ILE A 65 0.12 -2.48 9.31
CA ILE A 65 0.28 -2.91 7.91
C ILE A 65 -0.70 -2.16 7.01
N ARG A 66 -1.99 -2.16 7.36
CA ARG A 66 -3.03 -1.45 6.60
C ARG A 66 -2.80 0.05 6.56
N ALA A 67 -2.34 0.66 7.65
CA ALA A 67 -2.05 2.10 7.68
C ALA A 67 -0.92 2.47 6.71
N GLU A 68 0.17 1.70 6.68
CA GLU A 68 1.30 1.93 5.76
C GLU A 68 0.89 1.69 4.30
N LEU A 69 0.07 0.66 4.04
CA LEU A 69 -0.51 0.39 2.72
C LEU A 69 -1.40 1.55 2.26
N MET A 70 -2.35 2.01 3.09
CA MET A 70 -3.23 3.13 2.76
C MET A 70 -2.46 4.45 2.56
N ALA A 71 -1.42 4.69 3.35
CA ALA A 71 -0.56 5.86 3.20
C ALA A 71 0.17 5.82 1.85
N SER A 72 0.71 4.65 1.47
CA SER A 72 1.38 4.44 0.17
C SER A 72 0.39 4.59 -0.99
N GLU A 73 -0.81 4.00 -0.87
CA GLU A 73 -1.86 4.10 -1.88
C GLU A 73 -2.25 5.55 -2.14
N LYS A 74 -2.40 6.34 -1.07
CA LYS A 74 -2.72 7.75 -1.14
C LYS A 74 -1.62 8.54 -1.87
N ASP A 75 -0.36 8.27 -1.58
CA ASP A 75 0.77 8.94 -2.23
C ASP A 75 0.79 8.60 -3.74
N PHE A 76 0.62 7.34 -4.12
CA PHE A 76 0.54 6.96 -5.54
C PHE A 76 -0.69 7.53 -6.25
N LYS A 77 -1.87 7.57 -5.60
CA LYS A 77 -3.07 8.22 -6.15
C LYS A 77 -2.83 9.70 -6.41
N ASN A 78 -2.26 10.41 -5.44
CA ASN A 78 -1.93 11.83 -5.59
C ASN A 78 -0.95 12.05 -6.73
N VAL A 79 0.08 11.20 -6.85
CA VAL A 79 1.04 11.27 -7.96
C VAL A 79 0.33 11.02 -9.29
N PHE A 80 -0.46 9.96 -9.41
CA PHE A 80 -1.20 9.63 -10.62
C PHE A 80 -2.10 10.78 -11.09
N ASP A 81 -2.87 11.37 -10.17
CA ASP A 81 -3.76 12.50 -10.46
C ASP A 81 -2.97 13.74 -10.92
N SER A 82 -1.86 14.03 -10.23
CA SER A 82 -0.95 15.14 -10.56
C SER A 82 -0.34 14.98 -11.94
N LEU A 83 0.18 13.79 -12.24
CA LEU A 83 0.72 13.46 -13.56
C LEU A 83 -0.36 13.55 -14.62
N SER A 84 -1.57 13.03 -14.37
CA SER A 84 -2.69 13.03 -15.32
C SER A 84 -3.19 14.42 -15.68
N ALA A 85 -3.05 15.39 -14.77
CA ALA A 85 -3.40 16.78 -15.02
C ALA A 85 -2.35 17.55 -15.85
N LYS A 86 -1.11 17.05 -15.95
CA LYS A 86 -0.02 17.71 -16.70
C LYS A 86 -0.14 17.53 -18.21
N GLN A 87 0.11 18.62 -18.94
CA GLN A 87 0.27 18.61 -20.39
C GLN A 87 1.76 18.63 -20.74
N PRO A 88 2.26 17.65 -21.52
CA PRO A 88 3.66 17.63 -21.89
C PRO A 88 4.00 18.78 -22.84
N SER A 89 5.15 19.41 -22.61
CA SER A 89 5.71 20.44 -23.47
C SER A 89 6.70 19.89 -24.51
N THR A 90 7.23 18.68 -24.27
CA THR A 90 8.17 17.98 -25.16
C THR A 90 7.81 16.50 -25.30
N GLN A 91 8.36 15.84 -26.32
CA GLN A 91 8.20 14.39 -26.50
C GLN A 91 8.79 13.60 -25.32
N GLU A 92 9.98 14.00 -24.86
CA GLU A 92 10.65 13.39 -23.71
C GLU A 92 9.79 13.48 -22.44
N GLU A 93 9.19 14.64 -22.18
CA GLU A 93 8.27 14.83 -21.06
C GLU A 93 7.01 13.97 -21.22
N SER A 94 6.47 13.84 -22.44
CA SER A 94 5.33 12.98 -22.74
C SER A 94 5.60 11.51 -22.41
N GLU A 95 6.76 11.00 -22.81
CA GLU A 95 7.22 9.64 -22.55
C GLU A 95 7.46 9.38 -21.05
N ARG A 96 8.04 10.36 -20.35
CA ARG A 96 8.22 10.30 -18.90
C ARG A 96 6.89 10.29 -18.15
N LEU A 97 5.97 11.20 -18.48
CA LEU A 97 4.63 11.25 -17.89
C LEU A 97 3.86 9.95 -18.15
N TYR A 98 3.94 9.40 -19.36
CA TYR A 98 3.35 8.10 -19.69
C TYR A 98 3.87 6.98 -18.76
N SER A 99 5.19 6.89 -18.61
CA SER A 99 5.85 5.84 -17.81
C SER A 99 5.50 5.95 -16.33
N LEU A 100 5.55 7.15 -15.76
CA LEU A 100 5.24 7.39 -14.34
C LEU A 100 3.75 7.17 -14.03
N ARG A 101 2.84 7.52 -14.95
CA ARG A 101 1.40 7.21 -14.80
C ARG A 101 1.17 5.70 -14.80
N ALA A 102 1.84 4.97 -15.68
CA ALA A 102 1.74 3.52 -15.72
C ALA A 102 2.25 2.88 -14.43
N LEU A 103 3.41 3.30 -13.93
CA LEU A 103 3.97 2.82 -12.66
C LEU A 103 3.04 3.15 -11.47
N SER A 104 2.68 4.42 -11.27
CA SER A 104 1.82 4.82 -10.15
C SER A 104 0.46 4.11 -10.16
N CYS A 105 -0.16 3.97 -11.33
CA CYS A 105 -1.42 3.22 -11.45
C CYS A 105 -1.25 1.73 -11.14
N SER A 106 -0.15 1.12 -11.57
CA SER A 106 0.10 -0.31 -11.32
C SER A 106 0.43 -0.56 -9.84
N TYR A 107 1.12 0.36 -9.17
CA TYR A 107 1.33 0.31 -7.72
C TYR A 107 0.02 0.39 -6.93
N ILE A 108 -0.94 1.20 -7.35
CA ILE A 108 -2.26 1.27 -6.70
C ILE A 108 -2.94 -0.11 -6.74
N ASP A 109 -2.94 -0.77 -7.90
CA ASP A 109 -3.51 -2.12 -8.06
C ASP A 109 -2.76 -3.16 -7.23
N MET A 110 -1.42 -3.09 -7.17
CA MET A 110 -0.62 -3.98 -6.32
C MET A 110 -0.87 -3.74 -4.83
N ILE A 111 -1.05 -2.50 -4.40
CA ILE A 111 -1.40 -2.18 -3.00
C ILE A 111 -2.79 -2.71 -2.66
N ALA A 112 -3.76 -2.65 -3.58
CA ALA A 112 -5.05 -3.29 -3.39
C ALA A 112 -4.91 -4.81 -3.18
N ALA A 113 -4.05 -5.48 -3.97
CA ALA A 113 -3.73 -6.88 -3.75
C ALA A 113 -3.08 -7.14 -2.36
N MET A 114 -2.18 -6.26 -1.92
CA MET A 114 -1.53 -6.38 -0.60
C MET A 114 -2.51 -6.13 0.55
N MET A 115 -3.49 -5.24 0.38
CA MET A 115 -4.57 -5.02 1.35
C MET A 115 -5.43 -6.28 1.51
N ASP A 116 -5.76 -6.95 0.40
CA ASP A 116 -6.49 -8.21 0.44
C ASP A 116 -5.63 -9.33 1.05
N LEU A 117 -4.33 -9.38 0.76
CA LEU A 117 -3.39 -10.32 1.39
C LEU A 117 -3.32 -10.11 2.93
N ALA A 118 -3.41 -8.88 3.41
CA ALA A 118 -3.51 -8.63 4.85
C ALA A 118 -4.79 -9.24 5.46
N ASN A 119 -5.91 -9.22 4.72
CA ASN A 119 -7.14 -9.91 5.15
C ASN A 119 -6.95 -11.44 5.16
N VAL A 120 -6.27 -12.00 4.14
CA VAL A 120 -5.94 -13.44 4.09
C VAL A 120 -5.20 -13.85 5.36
N PHE A 121 -4.16 -13.12 5.77
CA PHE A 121 -3.39 -13.46 6.97
C PHE A 121 -4.20 -13.34 8.26
N GLU A 122 -5.08 -12.34 8.38
CA GLU A 122 -5.92 -12.17 9.58
C GLU A 122 -6.90 -13.35 9.75
N HIS A 123 -7.57 -13.74 8.67
CA HIS A 123 -8.50 -14.87 8.68
C HIS A 123 -7.78 -16.21 8.84
N TYR A 124 -6.62 -16.39 8.18
CA TYR A 124 -5.82 -17.60 8.36
C TYR A 124 -5.30 -17.76 9.80
N ASN A 125 -4.84 -16.68 10.43
CA ASN A 125 -4.45 -16.71 11.83
C ASN A 125 -5.63 -17.03 12.76
N SER A 126 -6.81 -16.44 12.48
CA SER A 126 -8.03 -16.73 13.24
C SER A 126 -8.46 -18.19 13.09
N ALA A 127 -8.35 -18.75 11.89
CA ALA A 127 -8.56 -20.17 11.66
C ALA A 127 -7.60 -21.01 12.52
N ASN A 128 -6.30 -20.70 12.51
CA ASN A 128 -5.32 -21.42 13.33
C ASN A 128 -5.66 -21.39 14.82
N ASP A 129 -6.14 -20.25 15.34
CA ASP A 129 -6.62 -20.13 16.73
C ASP A 129 -7.82 -21.05 17.00
N TYR A 130 -8.82 -21.08 16.11
CA TYR A 130 -9.98 -21.98 16.25
C TYR A 130 -9.61 -23.45 16.13
N SER A 131 -8.64 -23.79 15.28
CA SER A 131 -8.10 -25.15 15.15
C SER A 131 -7.49 -25.62 16.48
N ALA A 132 -6.73 -24.76 17.16
CA ALA A 132 -6.15 -25.05 18.47
C ALA A 132 -7.21 -25.27 19.56
N LEU A 133 -8.41 -24.71 19.39
CA LEU A 133 -9.56 -24.87 20.28
C LEU A 133 -10.51 -26.01 19.87
N TYR A 134 -10.20 -26.74 18.79
CA TYR A 134 -11.06 -27.76 18.19
C TYR A 134 -12.45 -27.24 17.75
N GLU A 135 -12.54 -25.94 17.42
CA GLU A 135 -13.76 -25.29 16.94
C GLU A 135 -13.88 -25.36 15.41
N TYR A 136 -14.07 -26.58 14.90
CA TYR A 136 -14.02 -26.88 13.46
C TYR A 136 -14.94 -25.99 12.59
N TYR A 137 -16.16 -25.70 13.06
CA TYR A 137 -17.10 -24.85 12.31
C TYR A 137 -16.57 -23.42 12.12
N ASN A 138 -15.97 -22.84 13.17
CA ASN A 138 -15.41 -21.49 13.10
C ASN A 138 -14.11 -21.48 12.29
N TRP A 139 -13.27 -22.52 12.44
CA TRP A 139 -12.09 -22.73 11.61
C TRP A 139 -12.43 -22.75 10.11
N GLU A 140 -13.46 -23.51 9.71
CA GLU A 140 -13.85 -23.63 8.30
C GLU A 140 -14.35 -22.28 7.74
N ILE A 141 -15.14 -21.53 8.53
CA ILE A 141 -15.61 -20.19 8.13
C ILE A 141 -14.44 -19.24 7.88
N GLU A 142 -13.48 -19.20 8.80
CA GLU A 142 -12.32 -18.33 8.69
C GLU A 142 -11.45 -18.72 7.49
N LEU A 143 -11.20 -20.02 7.26
CA LEU A 143 -10.46 -20.46 6.07
C LEU A 143 -11.15 -20.11 4.76
N ARG A 144 -12.46 -20.30 4.65
CA ARG A 144 -13.21 -19.90 3.44
C ARG A 144 -13.14 -18.39 3.21
N THR A 145 -13.20 -17.61 4.29
CA THR A 145 -13.07 -16.15 4.19
C THR A 145 -11.66 -15.73 3.76
N ALA A 146 -10.63 -16.44 4.25
CA ALA A 146 -9.26 -16.26 3.79
C ALA A 146 -9.10 -16.60 2.30
N ASP A 147 -9.72 -17.69 1.82
CA ASP A 147 -9.70 -18.10 0.41
C ASP A 147 -10.40 -17.08 -0.50
N ASP A 148 -11.57 -16.56 -0.09
CA ASP A 148 -12.27 -15.49 -0.82
C ASP A 148 -11.41 -14.22 -0.92
N ALA A 149 -10.73 -13.83 0.17
CA ALA A 149 -9.79 -12.70 0.17
C ALA A 149 -8.58 -12.98 -0.72
N LEU A 150 -8.08 -14.21 -0.76
CA LEU A 150 -6.96 -14.61 -1.61
C LEU A 150 -7.33 -14.53 -3.10
N ALA A 151 -8.53 -14.96 -3.46
CA ALA A 151 -9.05 -14.80 -4.83
C ALA A 151 -9.13 -13.31 -5.23
N SER A 152 -9.57 -12.44 -4.31
CA SER A 152 -9.56 -10.98 -4.53
C SER A 152 -8.15 -10.43 -4.72
N ALA A 153 -7.20 -10.83 -3.86
CA ALA A 153 -5.79 -10.42 -3.95
C ALA A 153 -5.19 -10.80 -5.32
N ARG A 154 -5.43 -12.02 -5.80
CA ARG A 154 -4.97 -12.50 -7.11
C ARG A 154 -5.55 -11.70 -8.27
N ASN A 155 -6.83 -11.35 -8.21
CA ASN A 155 -7.47 -10.53 -9.24
C ASN A 155 -6.89 -9.11 -9.31
N ASN A 156 -6.62 -8.49 -8.16
CA ASN A 156 -5.99 -7.18 -8.08
C ASN A 156 -4.53 -7.23 -8.58
N LEU A 157 -3.78 -8.27 -8.22
CA LEU A 157 -2.41 -8.46 -8.70
C LEU A 157 -2.35 -8.70 -10.21
N TYR A 158 -3.27 -9.49 -10.75
CA TYR A 158 -3.43 -9.67 -12.19
C TYR A 158 -3.70 -8.35 -12.91
N SER A 159 -4.50 -7.46 -12.31
CA SER A 159 -4.76 -6.12 -12.86
C SER A 159 -3.48 -5.28 -12.91
N ALA A 160 -2.67 -5.30 -11.85
CA ALA A 160 -1.36 -4.66 -11.82
C ALA A 160 -0.42 -5.23 -12.90
N ASN A 161 -0.35 -6.56 -13.03
CA ASN A 161 0.45 -7.25 -14.03
C ASN A 161 0.03 -6.87 -15.45
N TYR A 162 -1.27 -6.94 -15.74
CA TYR A 162 -1.82 -6.59 -17.06
C TYR A 162 -1.43 -5.17 -17.47
N ARG A 163 -1.53 -4.21 -16.55
CA ARG A 163 -1.16 -2.81 -16.82
C ARG A 163 0.33 -2.65 -17.11
N ILE A 164 1.19 -3.14 -16.22
CA ILE A 164 2.63 -2.94 -16.39
C ILE A 164 3.20 -3.71 -17.59
N SER A 165 2.63 -4.89 -17.88
CA SER A 165 2.99 -5.68 -19.06
C SER A 165 2.51 -5.05 -20.36
N GLY A 166 1.45 -4.25 -20.32
CA GLY A 166 0.96 -3.45 -21.44
C GLY A 166 1.78 -2.20 -21.77
N VAL A 167 2.79 -1.85 -20.97
CA VAL A 167 3.65 -0.68 -21.23
C VAL A 167 4.53 -0.91 -22.45
N ASN A 168 4.49 0.04 -23.40
CA ASN A 168 5.37 0.04 -24.55
C ASN A 168 6.78 0.50 -24.14
N MET A 169 7.69 -0.44 -23.94
CA MET A 169 9.07 -0.16 -23.50
C MET A 169 9.86 0.77 -24.43
N ASN A 170 9.48 0.89 -25.72
CA ASN A 170 10.12 1.84 -26.64
C ASN A 170 9.76 3.30 -26.33
N MET A 171 8.70 3.54 -25.56
CA MET A 171 8.26 4.87 -25.11
C MET A 171 8.70 5.16 -23.66
N VAL A 172 9.50 4.28 -23.06
CA VAL A 172 9.97 4.41 -21.68
C VAL A 172 11.38 4.98 -21.70
N PRO A 173 11.61 6.16 -21.08
CA PRO A 173 12.95 6.72 -20.89
C PRO A 173 13.89 5.69 -20.26
N LEU A 174 15.15 5.64 -20.72
CA LEU A 174 16.12 4.60 -20.32
C LEU A 174 16.29 4.50 -18.80
N ASP A 175 16.23 5.62 -18.08
CA ASP A 175 16.36 5.68 -16.63
C ASP A 175 15.17 5.04 -15.89
N LEU A 176 13.97 5.02 -16.49
CA LEU A 176 12.76 4.41 -15.91
C LEU A 176 12.54 2.95 -16.35
N GLN A 177 13.31 2.43 -17.32
CA GLN A 177 13.17 1.03 -17.75
C GLN A 177 13.53 0.05 -16.63
N GLY A 178 14.50 0.42 -15.79
CA GLY A 178 14.89 -0.33 -14.60
C GLY A 178 13.74 -0.46 -13.61
N ASP A 179 13.01 0.63 -13.36
CA ASP A 179 11.90 0.67 -12.41
C ASP A 179 10.73 -0.20 -12.88
N ILE A 180 10.37 -0.12 -14.15
CA ILE A 180 9.33 -0.99 -14.74
C ILE A 180 9.72 -2.47 -14.64
N THR A 181 10.98 -2.79 -14.91
CA THR A 181 11.47 -4.18 -14.82
C THR A 181 11.47 -4.67 -13.37
N SER A 182 11.94 -3.83 -12.43
CA SER A 182 11.93 -4.11 -10.99
C SER A 182 10.50 -4.35 -10.50
N PHE A 183 9.54 -3.52 -10.91
CA PHE A 183 8.15 -3.68 -10.53
C PHE A 183 7.54 -4.98 -11.06
N LYS A 184 7.85 -5.38 -12.31
CA LYS A 184 7.43 -6.68 -12.87
C LYS A 184 7.96 -7.85 -12.05
N VAL A 185 9.24 -7.82 -11.66
CA VAL A 185 9.83 -8.86 -10.80
C VAL A 185 9.09 -8.98 -9.47
N ARG A 186 8.71 -7.84 -8.86
CA ARG A 186 7.96 -7.83 -7.60
C ARG A 186 6.55 -8.41 -7.74
N ILE A 187 5.88 -8.15 -8.86
CA ILE A 187 4.61 -8.79 -9.20
C ILE A 187 4.81 -10.31 -9.30
N ASP A 188 5.81 -10.77 -10.05
CA ASP A 188 6.09 -12.21 -10.21
C ASP A 188 6.41 -12.90 -8.86
N GLU A 189 7.09 -12.21 -7.96
CA GLU A 189 7.36 -12.69 -6.60
C GLU A 189 6.09 -12.79 -5.77
N MET A 190 5.20 -11.79 -5.86
CA MET A 190 3.93 -11.80 -5.15
C MET A 190 2.97 -12.85 -5.72
N GLU A 191 2.93 -13.05 -7.04
CA GLU A 191 2.12 -14.09 -7.70
C GLU A 191 2.47 -15.48 -7.15
N LYS A 192 3.78 -15.78 -7.01
CA LYS A 192 4.23 -17.05 -6.42
C LYS A 192 3.76 -17.24 -4.97
N ILE A 193 3.76 -16.17 -4.17
CA ILE A 193 3.26 -16.23 -2.79
C ILE A 193 1.76 -16.56 -2.78
N LEU A 194 0.97 -15.86 -3.60
CA LEU A 194 -0.47 -16.07 -3.68
C LEU A 194 -0.84 -17.46 -4.22
N ASP A 195 -0.11 -17.96 -5.21
CA ASP A 195 -0.34 -19.30 -5.77
C ASP A 195 0.02 -20.41 -4.76
N ASN A 196 1.08 -20.24 -3.98
CA ASN A 196 1.42 -21.18 -2.90
C ASN A 196 0.31 -21.22 -1.83
N LEU A 197 -0.18 -20.06 -1.38
CA LEU A 197 -1.29 -19.97 -0.43
C LEU A 197 -2.57 -20.62 -0.98
N ALA A 198 -2.84 -20.46 -2.28
CA ALA A 198 -4.02 -21.05 -2.90
C ALA A 198 -3.95 -22.58 -2.87
N SER A 199 -2.78 -23.15 -3.14
CA SER A 199 -2.56 -24.59 -3.04
C SER A 199 -2.73 -25.10 -1.59
N GLU A 200 -2.27 -24.35 -0.60
CA GLU A 200 -2.44 -24.70 0.82
C GLU A 200 -3.93 -24.71 1.23
N PHE A 201 -4.70 -23.72 0.78
CA PHE A 201 -6.13 -23.64 1.09
C PHE A 201 -6.94 -24.71 0.37
N GLU A 202 -6.60 -25.04 -0.88
CA GLU A 202 -7.22 -26.15 -1.62
C GLU A 202 -7.04 -27.48 -0.87
N GLU A 203 -5.83 -27.77 -0.36
CA GLU A 203 -5.57 -28.98 0.43
C GLU A 203 -6.30 -28.97 1.77
N ALA A 204 -6.40 -27.81 2.44
CA ALA A 204 -7.06 -27.69 3.73
C ALA A 204 -8.59 -27.83 3.66
N LEU A 205 -9.21 -27.42 2.54
CA LEU A 205 -10.67 -27.38 2.36
C LEU A 205 -11.25 -28.60 1.60
N SER A 206 -10.41 -29.51 1.11
CA SER A 206 -10.80 -30.75 0.40
C SER A 206 -11.16 -31.90 1.34
#